data_AF-W6Z7I3-F1
#
_entry.id   AF-W6Z7I3-F1
#
_cell.length_a   1.000
_cell.length_b   1.000
_cell.length_c   1.000
_cell.angle_alpha   90.00
_cell.angle_beta   90.00
_cell.angle_gamma   90.00
#
_symmetry.space_group_name_H-M   'P 1'
#
loop_
_entity.id
_entity.type
_entity.pdbx_description
1 polymer ?
#
loop_
_entity_poly.entity_id
_entity_poly.type
_entity_poly.pdbx_seq_one_letter_code
_entity_poly.pdbx_strand_id
1 'polypeptide(L)'
;PRTKKEVALLIETVSRGKLLPKHESAWYSFGFVCTTTEENERYLAGLYAALIQEADNPESFGELWHTLETSNLVNLFDTKGYANFRDLSPHLEAFLASPAEQLPTVWRLKQFVHDAENTDPPASLQRDYGFKYCRHRDEVMRLKFIYSKMFEKMEMMDVHGACVHGRLYETAVRKGVSIWSEDERLMKNDYPSPFVGFESTAGLGNYRKPLFKKQLK
;
A
#
# COMPACT_ATOMS: atom_id res chain seq x y z
N PRO A 1 2.66 20.31 -2.11
CA PRO A 1 3.23 18.97 -2.41
C PRO A 1 2.42 17.89 -1.67
N ARG A 2 2.28 16.70 -2.26
CA ARG A 2 1.49 15.59 -1.69
C ARG A 2 2.05 15.12 -0.34
N THR A 3 3.35 14.85 -0.29
CA THR A 3 4.10 14.43 0.90
C THR A 3 4.02 15.41 2.07
N LYS A 4 4.01 16.72 1.82
CA LYS A 4 3.75 17.71 2.88
C LYS A 4 2.40 17.50 3.58
N LYS A 5 1.36 17.13 2.82
CA LYS A 5 0.04 16.81 3.39
C LYS A 5 0.07 15.51 4.18
N GLU A 6 0.80 14.51 3.69
CA GLU A 6 0.98 13.22 4.37
C GLU A 6 1.70 13.41 5.73
N VAL A 7 2.77 14.20 5.76
CA VAL A 7 3.50 14.55 7.01
C VAL A 7 2.62 15.33 7.97
N ALA A 8 1.89 16.35 7.48
CA ALA A 8 0.97 17.13 8.32
C ALA A 8 -0.12 16.23 8.94
N LEU A 9 -0.68 15.32 8.16
CA LEU A 9 -1.70 14.37 8.62
C LEU A 9 -1.12 13.38 9.64
N LEU A 10 0.08 12.84 9.41
CA LEU A 10 0.78 12.01 10.39
C LEU A 10 0.91 12.76 11.71
N ILE A 11 1.50 13.95 11.69
CA ILE A 11 1.76 14.75 12.89
C ILE A 11 0.47 15.05 13.64
N GLU A 12 -0.57 15.55 12.96
CA GLU A 12 -1.86 15.83 13.58
C GLU A 12 -2.46 14.59 14.24
N THR A 13 -2.39 13.45 13.56
CA THR A 13 -3.05 12.21 14.00
C THR A 13 -2.34 11.59 15.19
N VAL A 14 -1.02 11.39 15.10
CA VAL A 14 -0.26 10.70 16.15
C VAL A 14 -0.08 11.57 17.40
N SER A 15 -0.01 12.90 17.25
CA SER A 15 0.03 13.83 18.40
C SER A 15 -1.26 13.79 19.23
N ARG A 16 -2.37 13.33 18.63
CA ARG A 16 -3.65 13.11 19.32
C ARG A 16 -3.82 11.67 19.83
N GLY A 17 -2.77 10.84 19.74
CA GLY A 17 -2.83 9.43 20.13
C GLY A 17 -3.77 8.58 19.26
N LYS A 18 -4.02 8.99 18.02
CA LYS A 18 -4.89 8.28 17.07
C LYS A 18 -4.09 7.51 16.03
N LEU A 19 -4.73 6.52 15.39
CA LEU A 19 -4.19 5.82 14.23
C LEU A 19 -4.55 6.54 12.94
N LEU A 20 -3.67 6.46 11.94
CA LEU A 20 -3.96 6.93 10.59
C LEU A 20 -5.08 6.09 9.97
N PRO A 21 -6.11 6.71 9.35
CA PRO A 21 -7.10 5.97 8.59
C PRO A 21 -6.44 5.19 7.44
N LYS A 22 -6.81 3.91 7.26
CA LYS A 22 -6.14 3.02 6.28
C LYS A 22 -6.25 3.50 4.83
N HIS A 23 -7.31 4.22 4.50
CA HIS A 23 -7.51 4.79 3.16
C HIS A 23 -6.62 6.01 2.89
N GLU A 24 -6.02 6.62 3.92
CA GLU A 24 -5.17 7.80 3.76
C GLU A 24 -3.81 7.44 3.18
N SER A 25 -3.30 8.27 2.27
CA SER A 25 -2.01 8.00 1.64
C SER A 25 -0.84 8.04 2.64
N ALA A 26 -0.98 8.78 3.74
CA ALA A 26 -0.01 8.78 4.83
C ALA A 26 0.16 7.38 5.48
N TRP A 27 -0.92 6.60 5.62
CA TRP A 27 -0.84 5.24 6.18
C TRP A 27 0.05 4.32 5.32
N TYR A 28 0.01 4.51 4.00
CA TYR A 28 0.93 3.85 3.09
C TYR A 28 2.35 4.42 3.19
N SER A 29 2.51 5.73 3.05
CA SER A 29 3.82 6.38 2.94
C SER A 29 4.72 6.18 4.17
N PHE A 30 4.12 6.07 5.36
CA PHE A 30 4.85 5.84 6.62
C PHE A 30 4.90 4.36 7.03
N GLY A 31 4.64 3.42 6.12
CA GLY A 31 4.87 2.00 6.34
C GLY A 31 3.87 1.28 7.26
N PHE A 32 2.83 1.96 7.76
CA PHE A 32 1.77 1.30 8.53
C PHE A 32 1.12 0.15 7.76
N VAL A 33 1.06 0.25 6.42
CA VAL A 33 0.60 -0.82 5.54
C VAL A 33 1.35 -2.15 5.69
N CYS A 34 2.60 -2.13 6.17
CA CYS A 34 3.40 -3.33 6.38
C CYS A 34 3.09 -4.06 7.68
N THR A 35 2.38 -3.43 8.61
CA THR A 35 1.97 -4.08 9.88
C THR A 35 0.78 -5.02 9.68
N THR A 36 0.66 -6.04 10.52
CA THR A 36 -0.39 -7.07 10.42
C THR A 36 -1.49 -6.90 11.46
N THR A 37 -1.15 -6.33 12.63
CA THR A 37 -2.07 -6.15 13.75
C THR A 37 -2.23 -4.67 14.09
N GLU A 38 -3.38 -4.32 14.66
CA GLU A 38 -3.61 -2.97 15.17
C GLU A 38 -2.65 -2.60 16.32
N GLU A 39 -2.18 -3.59 17.08
CA GLU A 39 -1.16 -3.40 18.12
C GLU A 39 0.16 -2.91 17.51
N ASN A 40 0.62 -3.54 16.44
CA ASN A 40 1.83 -3.10 15.74
C ASN A 40 1.62 -1.74 15.05
N GLU A 41 0.44 -1.47 14.49
CA GLU A 41 0.07 -0.13 13.98
C GLU A 41 0.17 0.94 15.08
N ARG A 42 -0.34 0.64 16.28
CA ARG A 42 -0.32 1.55 17.43
C ARG A 42 1.09 1.76 17.97
N TYR A 43 1.90 0.71 18.01
CA TYR A 43 3.29 0.82 18.41
C TYR A 43 4.07 1.70 17.42
N LEU A 44 3.91 1.49 16.11
CA LEU A 44 4.52 2.35 15.08
C LEU A 44 4.07 3.80 15.20
N ALA A 45 2.78 4.05 15.47
CA ALA A 45 2.27 5.41 15.72
C ALA A 45 2.93 6.04 16.95
N GLY A 46 3.16 5.27 18.02
CA GLY A 46 3.87 5.70 19.21
C GLY A 46 5.31 6.10 18.93
N LEU A 47 6.03 5.33 18.11
CA LEU A 47 7.40 5.67 17.69
C LEU A 47 7.43 6.98 16.89
N TYR A 48 6.50 7.16 15.94
CA TYR A 48 6.38 8.43 15.21
C TYR A 48 6.02 9.61 16.13
N ALA A 49 5.12 9.42 17.10
CA ALA A 49 4.79 10.45 18.07
C ALA A 49 5.99 10.85 18.92
N ALA A 50 6.80 9.88 19.36
CA ALA A 50 8.03 10.12 20.11
C ALA A 50 9.06 10.89 19.27
N LEU A 51 9.28 10.50 18.01
CA LEU A 51 10.12 11.24 17.06
C LEU A 51 9.70 12.71 16.91
N ILE A 52 8.39 12.97 16.83
CA ILE A 52 7.84 14.32 16.68
C ILE A 52 8.05 15.15 17.96
N GLN A 53 7.84 14.54 19.13
CA GLN A 53 7.99 15.19 20.42
C GLN A 53 9.46 15.52 20.73
N GLU A 54 10.39 14.60 20.46
CA GLU A 54 11.83 14.81 20.71
C GLU A 54 12.45 15.91 19.85
N ALA A 55 11.89 16.17 18.67
CA ALA A 55 12.41 17.19 17.77
C ALA A 55 11.95 18.63 18.15
N ASP A 56 11.03 18.78 19.11
CA ASP A 56 10.69 20.01 19.88
C ASP A 56 10.67 21.37 19.14
N ASN A 57 10.43 21.40 17.81
CA ASN A 57 10.44 22.63 16.99
C ASN A 57 9.77 22.43 15.59
N PRO A 58 9.64 23.48 14.75
CA PRO A 58 9.17 23.37 13.35
C PRO A 58 10.05 22.51 12.43
N GLU A 59 11.26 22.16 12.86
CA GLU A 59 12.21 21.31 12.12
C GLU A 59 11.76 19.84 12.12
N SER A 60 10.97 19.35 13.09
CA SER A 60 10.41 17.98 13.06
C SER A 60 9.61 17.73 11.78
N PHE A 61 8.84 18.74 11.34
CA PHE A 61 8.11 18.67 10.07
C PHE A 61 9.07 18.58 8.88
N GLY A 62 10.12 19.40 8.89
CA GLY A 62 11.13 19.45 7.83
C GLY A 62 11.92 18.15 7.72
N GLU A 63 12.36 17.60 8.86
CA GLU A 63 13.11 16.34 8.97
C GLU A 63 12.26 15.15 8.51
N LEU A 64 11.03 15.02 9.01
CA LEU A 64 10.10 13.96 8.56
C LEU A 64 9.76 14.08 7.08
N TRP A 65 9.51 15.30 6.60
CA TRP A 65 9.21 15.51 5.19
C TRP A 65 10.41 15.18 4.29
N HIS A 66 11.62 15.60 4.67
CA HIS A 66 12.83 15.33 3.92
C HIS A 66 13.20 13.84 3.91
N THR A 67 13.11 13.18 5.07
CA THR A 67 13.41 11.74 5.20
C THR A 67 12.39 10.88 4.45
N LEU A 68 11.11 11.29 4.42
CA LEU A 68 10.10 10.63 3.59
C LEU A 68 10.41 10.77 2.08
N GLU A 69 10.72 11.99 1.60
CA GLU A 69 11.05 12.23 0.19
C GLU A 69 12.31 11.48 -0.27
N THR A 70 13.27 11.31 0.63
CA THR A 70 14.57 10.68 0.33
C THR A 70 14.63 9.20 0.68
N SER A 71 13.53 8.57 1.12
CA SER A 71 13.46 7.16 1.54
C SER A 71 14.47 6.82 2.66
N ASN A 72 14.67 7.76 3.60
CA ASN A 72 15.62 7.68 4.70
C ASN A 72 14.95 7.58 6.09
N LEU A 73 13.68 7.18 6.14
CA LEU A 73 12.94 7.04 7.40
C LEU A 73 13.58 6.02 8.35
N VAL A 74 14.25 4.98 7.83
CA VAL A 74 15.01 4.01 8.64
C VAL A 74 16.13 4.70 9.43
N ASN A 75 16.91 5.55 8.76
CA ASN A 75 18.00 6.31 9.40
C ASN A 75 17.46 7.27 10.48
N LEU A 76 16.27 7.84 10.27
CA LEU A 76 15.61 8.68 11.28
C LEU A 76 15.28 7.87 12.54
N PHE A 77 14.71 6.67 12.41
CA PHE A 77 14.47 5.80 13.57
C PHE A 77 15.79 5.41 14.26
N ASP A 78 16.82 5.05 13.50
CA ASP A 78 18.09 4.59 14.05
C ASP A 78 18.83 5.69 14.82
N THR A 79 18.93 6.89 14.25
CA THR A 79 19.59 8.04 14.88
C THR A 79 18.90 8.50 16.16
N LYS A 80 17.61 8.20 16.30
CA LYS A 80 16.79 8.53 17.48
C LYS A 80 16.64 7.35 18.45
N GLY A 81 17.34 6.23 18.20
CA GLY A 81 17.37 5.08 19.10
C GLY A 81 16.14 4.16 19.03
N TYR A 82 15.33 4.26 17.97
CA TYR A 82 14.08 3.52 17.79
C TYR A 82 14.22 2.32 16.85
N ALA A 83 15.38 1.67 16.82
CA ALA A 83 15.69 0.55 15.92
C ALA A 83 14.73 -0.66 16.06
N ASN A 84 14.03 -0.76 17.19
CA ASN A 84 13.00 -1.75 17.49
C ASN A 84 11.76 -1.66 16.59
N PHE A 85 11.61 -0.61 15.77
CA PHE A 85 10.56 -0.57 14.74
C PHE A 85 10.62 -1.79 13.80
N ARG A 86 11.81 -2.39 13.62
CA ARG A 86 12.04 -3.59 12.78
C ARG A 86 11.27 -4.81 13.27
N ASP A 87 11.00 -4.90 14.57
CA ASP A 87 10.28 -6.04 15.17
C ASP A 87 8.78 -6.01 14.87
N LEU A 88 8.26 -4.88 14.37
CA LEU A 88 6.82 -4.70 14.10
C LEU A 88 6.36 -5.41 12.83
N SER A 89 7.26 -5.61 11.87
CA SER A 89 7.00 -6.36 10.65
C SER A 89 8.31 -6.65 9.92
N PRO A 90 8.51 -7.88 9.40
CA PRO A 90 9.72 -8.24 8.66
C PRO A 90 9.90 -7.46 7.36
N HIS A 91 8.87 -6.73 6.90
CA HIS A 91 8.90 -5.97 5.65
C HIS A 91 9.02 -4.47 5.86
N LEU A 92 8.90 -3.97 7.10
CA LEU A 92 8.80 -2.53 7.37
C LEU A 92 10.10 -1.79 7.05
N GLU A 93 11.26 -2.32 7.45
CA GLU A 93 12.56 -1.72 7.12
C GLU A 93 12.77 -1.63 5.61
N ALA A 94 12.59 -2.76 4.91
CA ALA A 94 12.74 -2.80 3.46
C ALA A 94 11.80 -1.81 2.77
N PHE A 95 10.55 -1.68 3.25
CA PHE A 95 9.59 -0.72 2.72
C PHE A 95 10.04 0.73 2.93
N LEU A 96 10.47 1.08 4.15
CA LEU A 96 10.87 2.45 4.49
C LEU A 96 12.21 2.88 3.87
N ALA A 97 13.08 1.94 3.51
CA ALA A 97 14.36 2.17 2.86
C ALA A 97 14.29 2.15 1.31
N SER A 98 13.20 1.67 0.74
CA SER A 98 13.09 1.49 -0.71
C SER A 98 12.58 2.77 -1.39
N PRO A 99 13.18 3.17 -2.53
CA PRO A 99 12.60 4.20 -3.39
C PRO A 99 11.19 3.83 -3.84
N ALA A 100 10.32 4.82 -4.01
CA ALA A 100 8.92 4.61 -4.37
C ALA A 100 8.73 3.68 -5.59
N GLU A 101 9.57 3.79 -6.62
CA GLU A 101 9.45 2.99 -7.84
C GLU A 101 9.75 1.49 -7.66
N GLN A 102 10.48 1.13 -6.59
CA GLN A 102 10.86 -0.25 -6.26
C GLN A 102 9.88 -0.89 -5.27
N LEU A 103 8.92 -0.12 -4.74
CA LEU A 103 7.96 -0.66 -3.79
C LEU A 103 7.00 -1.64 -4.47
N PRO A 104 6.79 -2.83 -3.86
CA PRO A 104 5.78 -3.77 -4.33
C PRO A 104 4.37 -3.16 -4.33
N THR A 105 3.67 -3.21 -5.46
CA THR A 105 2.30 -2.71 -5.59
C THR A 105 1.29 -3.51 -4.78
N VAL A 106 1.70 -4.64 -4.21
CA VAL A 106 0.88 -5.45 -3.31
C VAL A 106 0.51 -4.68 -2.04
N TRP A 107 1.40 -3.80 -1.55
CA TRP A 107 1.09 -2.93 -0.42
C TRP A 107 0.00 -1.92 -0.77
N ARG A 108 0.03 -1.39 -2.01
CA ARG A 108 -1.04 -0.53 -2.53
C ARG A 108 -2.35 -1.31 -2.67
N LEU A 109 -2.28 -2.58 -3.07
CA LEU A 109 -3.45 -3.45 -3.13
C LEU A 109 -4.06 -3.66 -1.74
N LYS A 110 -3.25 -3.94 -0.72
CA LYS A 110 -3.71 -4.07 0.67
C LYS A 110 -4.44 -2.81 1.12
N GLN A 111 -3.86 -1.63 0.86
CA GLN A 111 -4.51 -0.35 1.16
C GLN A 111 -5.88 -0.23 0.47
N PHE A 112 -5.93 -0.51 -0.84
CA PHE A 112 -7.16 -0.39 -1.61
C PHE A 112 -8.25 -1.36 -1.16
N VAL A 113 -7.88 -2.59 -0.75
CA VAL A 113 -8.80 -3.57 -0.17
C VAL A 113 -9.39 -3.09 1.16
N HIS A 114 -8.61 -2.39 2.00
CA HIS A 114 -9.10 -1.81 3.25
C HIS A 114 -10.03 -0.61 3.06
N ASP A 115 -9.90 0.12 1.95
CA ASP A 115 -10.78 1.25 1.61
C ASP A 115 -12.08 0.75 0.96
N ALA A 116 -12.99 0.17 1.76
CA ALA A 116 -14.14 -0.60 1.28
C ALA A 116 -14.98 0.12 0.20
N GLU A 117 -15.29 1.40 0.42
CA GLU A 117 -16.17 2.20 -0.44
C GLU A 117 -15.52 2.66 -1.75
N ASN A 118 -14.19 2.66 -1.81
CA ASN A 118 -13.47 3.10 -2.99
C ASN A 118 -13.45 2.01 -4.07
N THR A 119 -14.07 2.33 -5.20
CA THR A 119 -14.09 1.46 -6.38
C THR A 119 -13.32 2.05 -7.56
N ASP A 120 -12.47 3.04 -7.32
CA ASP A 120 -11.64 3.70 -8.32
C ASP A 120 -10.16 3.30 -8.09
N PRO A 121 -9.72 2.17 -8.68
CA PRO A 121 -8.40 1.59 -8.40
C PRO A 121 -7.26 2.47 -8.96
N PRO A 122 -6.16 2.64 -8.19
CA PRO A 122 -4.92 3.22 -8.69
C PRO A 122 -4.45 2.59 -10.00
N ALA A 123 -3.77 3.38 -10.83
CA ALA A 123 -3.26 2.95 -12.14
C ALA A 123 -2.35 1.70 -12.03
N SER A 124 -1.52 1.61 -10.99
CA SER A 124 -0.68 0.43 -10.74
C SER A 124 -1.51 -0.83 -10.49
N LEU A 125 -2.63 -0.72 -9.77
CA LEU A 125 -3.51 -1.87 -9.51
C LEU A 125 -4.30 -2.30 -10.76
N GLN A 126 -4.67 -1.35 -11.63
CA GLN A 126 -5.27 -1.67 -12.92
C GLN A 126 -4.33 -2.52 -13.79
N ARG A 127 -3.04 -2.17 -13.82
CA ARG A 127 -1.99 -2.92 -14.53
C ARG A 127 -1.73 -4.29 -13.91
N ASP A 128 -1.58 -4.34 -12.58
CA ASP A 128 -0.93 -5.46 -11.89
C ASP A 128 -1.90 -6.52 -11.37
N TYR A 129 -3.10 -6.09 -10.98
CA TYR A 129 -4.04 -6.93 -10.24
C TYR A 129 -5.38 -7.07 -10.96
N GLY A 130 -5.41 -6.78 -12.26
CA GLY A 130 -6.52 -7.08 -13.14
C GLY A 130 -7.75 -6.20 -13.03
N PHE A 131 -7.69 -5.13 -12.23
CA PHE A 131 -8.77 -4.15 -12.14
C PHE A 131 -9.11 -3.48 -13.48
N LYS A 132 -8.18 -3.44 -14.45
CA LYS A 132 -8.47 -2.98 -15.82
C LYS A 132 -9.54 -3.82 -16.54
N TYR A 133 -9.77 -5.06 -16.09
CA TYR A 133 -10.78 -5.95 -16.65
C TYR A 133 -12.14 -5.77 -16.00
N CYS A 134 -12.25 -5.02 -14.90
CA CYS A 134 -13.54 -4.71 -14.27
C CYS A 134 -14.35 -3.76 -15.17
N ARG A 135 -15.54 -4.19 -15.57
CA ARG A 135 -16.49 -3.45 -16.40
C ARG A 135 -17.47 -2.61 -15.58
N HIS A 136 -17.70 -3.01 -14.33
CA HIS A 136 -18.62 -2.37 -13.39
C HIS A 136 -18.01 -2.27 -11.99
N ARG A 137 -18.52 -1.35 -11.18
CA ARG A 137 -18.06 -1.14 -9.78
C ARG A 137 -18.24 -2.41 -8.94
N ASP A 138 -19.27 -3.21 -9.20
CA ASP A 138 -19.48 -4.50 -8.53
C ASP A 138 -18.34 -5.49 -8.78
N GLU A 139 -17.75 -5.48 -9.98
CA GLU A 139 -16.60 -6.35 -10.29
C GLU A 139 -15.35 -5.90 -9.54
N VAL A 140 -15.20 -4.59 -9.30
CA VAL A 140 -14.13 -4.06 -8.44
C VAL A 140 -14.31 -4.57 -7.01
N MET A 141 -15.54 -4.55 -6.50
CA MET A 141 -15.86 -5.07 -5.16
C MET A 141 -15.61 -6.57 -5.05
N ARG A 142 -16.03 -7.36 -6.05
CA ARG A 142 -15.74 -8.81 -6.08
C ARG A 142 -14.23 -9.08 -6.13
N LEU A 143 -13.48 -8.34 -6.95
CA LEU A 143 -12.05 -8.51 -7.06
C LEU A 143 -11.32 -8.11 -5.76
N LYS A 144 -11.75 -7.03 -5.09
CA LYS A 144 -11.26 -6.69 -3.74
C LYS A 144 -11.54 -7.80 -2.73
N PHE A 145 -12.71 -8.42 -2.81
CA PHE A 145 -13.06 -9.57 -1.96
C PHE A 145 -12.18 -10.79 -2.24
N ILE A 146 -11.87 -11.10 -3.50
CA ILE A 146 -10.93 -12.17 -3.85
C ILE A 146 -9.56 -11.90 -3.21
N TYR A 147 -9.04 -10.67 -3.34
CA TYR A 147 -7.75 -10.32 -2.75
C TYR A 147 -7.76 -10.29 -1.22
N SER A 148 -8.86 -9.89 -0.58
CA SER A 148 -8.97 -10.01 0.89
C SER A 148 -8.89 -11.47 1.33
N LYS A 149 -9.54 -12.40 0.60
CA LYS A 149 -9.42 -13.84 0.84
C LYS A 149 -8.04 -14.41 0.55
N MET A 150 -7.31 -13.83 -0.40
CA MET A 150 -5.90 -14.18 -0.59
C MET A 150 -5.07 -13.76 0.63
N PHE A 151 -5.23 -12.54 1.13
CA PHE A 151 -4.50 -12.06 2.31
C PHE A 151 -4.82 -12.81 3.60
N GLU A 152 -5.99 -13.45 3.70
CA GLU A 152 -6.33 -14.36 4.81
C GLU A 152 -5.62 -15.73 4.71
N LYS A 153 -5.15 -16.13 3.53
CA LYS A 153 -4.70 -17.51 3.24
C LYS A 153 -3.24 -17.64 2.83
N MET A 154 -2.56 -16.53 2.55
CA MET A 154 -1.15 -16.53 2.15
C MET A 154 -0.46 -15.23 2.52
N GLU A 155 0.87 -15.27 2.53
CA GLU A 155 1.69 -14.12 2.86
C GLU A 155 1.58 -13.03 1.80
N MET A 156 1.77 -11.78 2.21
CA MET A 156 1.67 -10.62 1.32
C MET A 156 2.60 -10.76 0.10
N MET A 157 3.81 -11.24 0.35
CA MET A 157 4.83 -11.41 -0.69
C MET A 157 4.56 -12.60 -1.62
N ASP A 158 3.76 -13.59 -1.20
CA ASP A 158 3.28 -14.66 -2.10
C ASP A 158 2.33 -14.09 -3.16
N VAL A 159 1.45 -13.16 -2.78
CA VAL A 159 0.55 -12.47 -3.72
C VAL A 159 1.35 -11.61 -4.69
N HIS A 160 2.34 -10.87 -4.20
CA HIS A 160 3.27 -10.12 -5.06
C HIS A 160 3.99 -11.05 -6.05
N GLY A 161 4.55 -12.17 -5.57
CA GLY A 161 5.21 -13.16 -6.40
C GLY A 161 4.27 -13.73 -7.49
N ALA A 162 3.02 -14.02 -7.14
CA ALA A 162 2.01 -14.47 -8.11
C ALA A 162 1.71 -13.38 -9.17
N CYS A 163 1.66 -12.11 -8.76
CA CYS A 163 1.49 -10.97 -9.67
C CYS A 163 2.64 -10.85 -10.69
N VAL A 164 3.89 -10.81 -10.21
CA VAL A 164 5.09 -10.64 -11.05
C VAL A 164 5.28 -11.79 -12.04
N HIS A 165 4.72 -12.97 -11.75
CA HIS A 165 4.81 -14.14 -12.63
C HIS A 165 3.53 -14.45 -13.41
N GLY A 166 2.51 -13.59 -13.36
CA GLY A 166 1.24 -13.82 -14.08
C GLY A 166 0.44 -15.04 -13.60
N ARG A 167 0.61 -15.46 -12.33
CA ARG A 167 0.02 -16.68 -11.73
C ARG A 167 -1.02 -16.37 -10.65
N LEU A 168 -1.66 -15.20 -10.69
CA LEU A 168 -2.63 -14.77 -9.66
C LEU A 168 -3.79 -15.77 -9.49
N TYR A 169 -4.44 -16.16 -10.60
CA TYR A 169 -5.56 -17.12 -10.57
C TYR A 169 -5.13 -18.48 -10.04
N GLU A 170 -4.08 -19.08 -10.62
CA GLU A 170 -3.55 -20.39 -10.23
C GLU A 170 -3.18 -20.42 -8.73
N THR A 171 -2.53 -19.36 -8.25
CA THR A 171 -2.11 -19.24 -6.85
C THR A 171 -3.31 -19.14 -5.92
N ALA A 172 -4.32 -18.34 -6.28
CA ALA A 172 -5.55 -18.19 -5.50
C ALA A 172 -6.30 -19.53 -5.39
N VAL A 173 -6.50 -20.23 -6.51
CA VAL A 173 -7.16 -21.55 -6.54
C VAL A 173 -6.36 -22.58 -5.71
N ARG A 174 -5.04 -22.63 -5.87
CA ARG A 174 -4.17 -23.56 -5.11
C ARG A 174 -4.27 -23.34 -3.60
N LYS A 175 -4.43 -22.09 -3.16
CA LYS A 175 -4.60 -21.74 -1.75
C LYS A 175 -6.05 -21.87 -1.25
N GLY A 176 -6.97 -22.34 -2.10
CA GLY A 176 -8.36 -22.58 -1.75
C GLY A 176 -9.20 -21.30 -1.66
N VAL A 177 -8.87 -20.26 -2.44
CA VAL A 177 -9.74 -19.10 -2.63
C VAL A 177 -10.79 -19.45 -3.68
N SER A 178 -12.06 -19.33 -3.32
CA SER A 178 -13.17 -19.56 -4.25
C SER A 178 -13.28 -18.39 -5.22
N ILE A 179 -13.18 -18.68 -6.52
CA ILE A 179 -13.32 -17.71 -7.62
C ILE A 179 -14.37 -18.26 -8.58
N TRP A 180 -15.35 -17.43 -8.96
CA TRP A 180 -16.33 -17.82 -9.97
C TRP A 180 -15.67 -17.90 -11.34
N SER A 181 -16.12 -18.82 -12.19
CA SER A 181 -15.53 -19.02 -13.53
C SER A 181 -15.57 -17.75 -14.39
N GLU A 182 -16.61 -16.93 -14.24
CA GLU A 182 -16.73 -15.63 -14.92
C GLU A 182 -15.71 -14.57 -14.46
N ASP A 183 -15.18 -14.71 -13.25
CA ASP A 183 -14.22 -13.79 -12.64
C ASP A 183 -12.76 -14.23 -12.88
N GLU A 184 -12.49 -15.40 -13.48
CA GLU A 184 -11.13 -15.85 -13.82
C GLU A 184 -10.38 -14.78 -14.65
N ARG A 185 -11.08 -14.14 -15.59
CA ARG A 185 -10.54 -13.06 -16.42
C ARG A 185 -10.04 -11.86 -15.62
N LEU A 186 -10.57 -11.62 -14.42
CA LEU A 186 -10.18 -10.51 -13.54
C LEU A 186 -8.83 -10.76 -12.85
N MET A 187 -8.34 -12.00 -12.88
CA MET A 187 -7.07 -12.39 -12.25
C MET A 187 -5.91 -12.41 -13.25
N LYS A 188 -6.02 -11.63 -14.35
CA LYS A 188 -4.99 -11.44 -15.37
C LYS A 188 -4.35 -10.07 -15.22
N ASN A 189 -3.12 -9.90 -15.69
CA ASN A 189 -2.38 -8.64 -15.63
C ASN A 189 -1.48 -8.44 -16.87
N ASP A 190 -0.58 -7.47 -16.81
CA ASP A 190 0.34 -7.12 -17.92
C ASP A 190 1.61 -7.98 -18.00
N TYR A 191 1.70 -9.09 -17.27
CA TYR A 191 2.80 -10.03 -17.42
C TYR A 191 2.97 -10.44 -18.91
N PRO A 192 4.21 -10.45 -19.47
CA PRO A 192 5.52 -10.38 -18.79
C PRO A 192 6.17 -8.98 -18.75
N SER A 193 5.40 -7.88 -18.72
CA SER A 193 5.97 -6.53 -18.60
C SER A 193 6.89 -6.39 -17.37
N PRO A 194 8.10 -5.80 -17.51
CA PRO A 194 9.08 -5.69 -16.43
C PRO A 194 8.65 -4.73 -15.31
N PHE A 195 7.59 -3.95 -15.53
CA PHE A 195 7.08 -3.00 -14.53
C PHE A 195 5.97 -3.60 -13.66
N VAL A 196 5.47 -4.80 -13.99
CA VAL A 196 4.40 -5.46 -13.23
C VAL A 196 4.88 -5.74 -11.81
N GLY A 197 4.05 -5.39 -10.82
CA GLY A 197 4.28 -5.66 -9.41
C GLY A 197 5.02 -4.55 -8.66
N PHE A 198 5.47 -3.49 -9.34
CA PHE A 198 6.25 -2.39 -8.74
C PHE A 198 5.61 -1.02 -9.02
N GLU A 199 5.65 -0.07 -8.08
CA GLU A 199 5.00 1.25 -8.19
C GLU A 199 5.65 2.16 -9.27
N SER A 200 6.57 1.63 -10.08
CA SER A 200 7.15 2.30 -11.25
C SER A 200 6.08 2.98 -12.12
N THR A 201 6.36 4.24 -12.45
CA THR A 201 5.51 5.05 -13.33
C THR A 201 5.60 4.62 -14.79
N ALA A 202 6.63 3.85 -15.14
CA ALA A 202 6.80 3.27 -16.46
C ALA A 202 5.69 2.23 -16.73
N GLY A 203 5.18 2.23 -17.97
CA GLY A 203 4.06 1.38 -18.36
C GLY A 203 2.69 1.79 -17.82
N LEU A 204 2.57 2.87 -17.05
CA LEU A 204 1.26 3.34 -16.54
C LEU A 204 0.46 4.20 -17.53
N GLY A 205 1.01 4.54 -18.70
CA GLY A 205 0.39 5.49 -19.64
C GLY A 205 -1.07 5.14 -19.99
N ASN A 206 -1.37 3.86 -20.15
CA ASN A 206 -2.70 3.36 -20.51
C ASN A 206 -3.70 3.34 -19.33
N TYR A 207 -3.23 3.54 -18.09
CA TYR A 207 -3.99 3.34 -16.85
C TYR A 207 -4.22 4.62 -16.04
N ARG A 208 -3.71 5.77 -16.52
CA ARG A 208 -3.83 7.06 -15.80
C ARG A 208 -5.25 7.63 -15.80
N LYS A 209 -6.12 7.17 -16.69
CA LYS A 209 -7.52 7.61 -16.74
C LYS A 209 -8.34 6.85 -15.69
N PRO A 210 -9.38 7.47 -15.11
CA PRO A 210 -10.33 6.75 -14.27
C PRO A 210 -10.87 5.53 -14.99
N LEU A 211 -10.99 4.41 -14.27
CA LEU A 211 -11.49 3.15 -14.82
C LEU A 211 -12.92 3.30 -15.37
N PHE A 212 -13.77 4.02 -14.64
CA PHE A 212 -15.12 4.35 -15.05
C PHE A 212 -15.21 5.83 -15.45
N LYS A 213 -15.86 6.13 -16.57
CA LYS A 213 -16.21 7.51 -16.91
C LYS A 213 -17.12 8.05 -15.79
N LYS A 214 -16.86 9.26 -15.30
CA LYS A 214 -17.79 9.95 -14.40
C LYS A 214 -19.13 10.05 -15.12
N GLN A 215 -20.18 9.46 -14.56
CA GLN A 215 -21.53 9.83 -14.96
C GLN A 215 -21.71 11.29 -14.54
N LEU A 216 -21.94 12.18 -15.51
CA LEU A 216 -22.43 13.52 -15.23
C LEU A 216 -23.76 13.33 -14.48
N LYS A 217 -23.79 13.72 -13.21
CA LYS A 217 -25.04 13.90 -12.47
C LYS A 217 -25.71 15.16 -12.96
#